data_AF-A0A6B3G965-F1
#
_entry.id   AF-A0A6B3G965-F1
#
_cell.length_a   1.000
_cell.length_b   1.000
_cell.length_c   1.000
_cell.angle_alpha   90.00
_cell.angle_beta   90.00
_cell.angle_gamma   90.00
#
_symmetry.space_group_name_H-M   'P 1'
#
loop_
_entity.id
_entity.type
_entity.pdbx_description
1 polymer ?
#
loop_
_entity_poly.entity_id
_entity_poly.type
_entity_poly.pdbx_seq_one_letter_code
_entity_poly.pdbx_strand_id
1 'polypeptide(L)'
;ERAGALLAAHPGALAEAMEGFGVAEAAARAEVPVLEVRAVSNAVGPRDRDAWRIGDALAALTDAFGKAAPVLEGWNSHEDLEG
;
A
#
# COMPACT_ATOMS: atom_id res chain seq x y z
N GLU A 1 20.01 1.19 -13.08
CA GLU A 1 20.49 -0.20 -12.91
C GLU A 1 19.71 -0.97 -11.85
N ARG A 2 19.75 -0.59 -10.55
CA ARG A 2 19.07 -1.32 -9.47
C ARG A 2 17.55 -1.49 -9.62
N ALA A 3 16.81 -0.43 -9.96
CA ALA A 3 15.36 -0.51 -10.16
C ALA A 3 14.98 -1.51 -11.28
N GLY A 4 15.74 -1.54 -12.37
CA GLY A 4 15.54 -2.49 -13.46
C GLY A 4 15.81 -3.93 -13.03
N ALA A 5 16.86 -4.17 -12.24
CA ALA A 5 17.15 -5.49 -11.68
C ALA A 5 16.03 -5.98 -10.74
N LEU A 6 15.48 -5.09 -9.90
CA LEU A 6 14.35 -5.43 -9.02
C LEU A 6 13.08 -5.76 -9.82
N LEU A 7 12.76 -5.00 -10.87
CA LEU A 7 11.61 -5.28 -11.72
C LEU A 7 11.78 -6.60 -12.49
N ALA A 8 12.99 -6.91 -12.97
CA ALA A 8 13.25 -8.19 -13.62
C ALA A 8 13.10 -9.37 -12.66
N ALA A 9 13.54 -9.23 -11.41
CA ALA A 9 13.38 -10.25 -10.37
C ALA A 9 11.92 -10.38 -9.88
N HIS A 10 11.18 -9.27 -9.88
CA HIS A 10 9.79 -9.21 -9.40
C HIS A 10 8.89 -8.48 -10.41
N PRO A 11 8.53 -9.12 -11.55
CA PRO A 11 7.81 -8.45 -12.64
C PRO A 11 6.41 -7.92 -12.25
N GLY A 12 5.80 -8.51 -11.22
CA GLY A 12 4.51 -8.08 -10.68
C GLY A 12 4.60 -7.05 -9.56
N ALA A 13 5.80 -6.66 -9.13
CA ALA A 13 5.95 -5.67 -8.07
C ALA A 13 5.55 -4.27 -8.56
N LEU A 14 4.55 -3.68 -7.92
CA LEU A 14 4.06 -2.33 -8.26
C LEU A 14 4.78 -1.23 -7.48
N ALA A 15 5.35 -1.55 -6.31
CA ALA A 15 6.02 -0.62 -5.42
C ALA A 15 7.07 -1.32 -4.56
N GLU A 16 8.02 -0.55 -4.02
CA GLU A 16 8.89 -1.00 -2.92
C GLU A 16 8.30 -0.53 -1.58
N ALA A 17 8.32 -1.39 -0.57
CA ALA A 17 7.84 -1.09 0.77
C ALA A 17 8.82 -1.65 1.81
N MET A 18 9.11 -0.87 2.86
CA MET A 18 10.05 -1.27 3.90
C MET A 18 9.34 -1.57 5.23
N GLU A 19 8.31 -0.78 5.57
CA GLU A 19 7.61 -0.88 6.86
C GLU A 19 6.35 -1.75 6.76
N GLY A 20 5.60 -1.63 5.66
CA GLY A 20 4.32 -2.33 5.46
C GLY A 20 4.45 -3.85 5.50
N PHE A 21 5.56 -4.37 4.96
CA PHE A 21 5.85 -5.80 5.00
C PHE A 21 5.96 -6.33 6.43
N GLY A 22 6.65 -5.61 7.32
CA GLY A 22 6.77 -6.01 8.73
C GLY A 22 5.43 -6.03 9.45
N VAL A 23 4.56 -5.06 9.17
CA VAL A 23 3.20 -5.02 9.72
C VAL A 23 2.38 -6.21 9.20
N ALA A 24 2.43 -6.48 7.89
CA ALA A 24 1.70 -7.60 7.29
C ALA A 24 2.18 -8.96 7.82
N GLU A 25 3.49 -9.13 7.96
CA GLU A 25 4.11 -10.31 8.57
C GLU A 25 3.71 -10.51 10.03
N ALA A 26 3.58 -9.43 10.81
CA ALA A 26 3.12 -9.51 12.19
C ALA A 26 1.61 -9.83 12.26
N ALA A 27 0.80 -9.19 11.42
CA ALA A 27 -0.64 -9.42 11.34
C ALA A 27 -0.96 -10.87 10.94
N ALA A 28 -0.25 -11.41 9.96
CA ALA A 28 -0.38 -12.81 9.54
C ALA A 28 -0.06 -13.80 10.69
N ARG A 29 1.01 -13.54 11.46
CA ARG A 29 1.35 -14.37 12.64
C ARG A 29 0.34 -14.26 13.78
N ALA A 30 -0.32 -13.12 13.90
CA ALA A 30 -1.34 -12.87 14.91
C ALA A 30 -2.77 -13.21 14.45
N GLU A 31 -2.92 -13.72 13.22
CA GLU A 31 -4.22 -14.05 12.61
C GLU A 31 -5.22 -12.88 12.59
N VAL A 32 -4.71 -11.65 12.42
CA VAL A 32 -5.55 -10.44 12.33
C VAL A 32 -5.55 -9.87 10.91
N PRO A 33 -6.69 -9.37 10.41
CA PRO A 33 -6.74 -8.68 9.13
C PRO A 33 -5.85 -7.43 9.13
N VAL A 34 -5.25 -7.14 7.98
CA VAL A 34 -4.49 -5.91 7.75
C VAL A 34 -4.81 -5.34 6.38
N LEU A 35 -4.90 -4.02 6.31
CA LEU A 35 -5.02 -3.27 5.07
C LEU A 35 -3.94 -2.18 5.06
N GLU A 36 -3.28 -2.03 3.93
CA GLU A 36 -2.35 -0.94 3.69
C GLU A 36 -2.85 -0.06 2.55
N VAL A 37 -2.92 1.25 2.80
CA VAL A 37 -3.25 2.26 1.79
C VAL A 37 -2.03 3.16 1.59
N ARG A 38 -1.59 3.30 0.34
CA ARG A 38 -0.41 4.10 -0.03
C ARG A 38 -0.73 5.05 -1.17
N ALA A 39 -0.12 6.22 -1.12
CA ALA A 39 -0.02 7.14 -2.25
C ALA A 39 1.45 7.25 -2.68
N VAL A 40 1.68 7.30 -3.99
CA VAL A 40 3.02 7.28 -4.58
C VAL A 40 3.41 8.70 -4.98
N SER A 41 4.51 9.21 -4.43
CA SER A 41 5.00 10.57 -4.73
C SER A 41 6.04 10.62 -5.86
N ASN A 42 6.68 9.49 -6.17
CA ASN A 42 7.70 9.37 -7.20
C ASN A 42 7.90 7.90 -7.63
N ALA A 43 8.53 7.70 -8.79
CA ALA A 43 8.97 6.39 -9.24
C ALA A 43 10.24 5.92 -8.50
N VAL A 44 10.44 4.61 -8.41
CA VAL A 44 11.68 3.99 -7.90
C VAL A 44 12.82 4.19 -8.91
N GLY A 45 14.00 4.57 -8.44
CA GLY A 45 15.13 4.86 -9.32
C GLY A 45 16.22 5.72 -8.66
N PRO A 46 17.11 6.32 -9.47
CA PRO A 46 18.05 7.34 -8.99
C PRO A 46 17.31 8.43 -8.21
N ARG A 47 17.95 8.95 -7.16
CA ARG A 47 17.31 9.93 -6.28
C ARG A 47 17.24 11.29 -6.96
N ASP A 48 16.07 11.60 -7.52
CA ASP A 48 15.68 12.93 -8.00
C ASP A 48 14.61 13.49 -7.06
N ARG A 49 14.98 14.46 -6.23
CA ARG A 49 14.08 15.04 -5.22
C ARG A 49 13.14 16.08 -5.81
N ASP A 50 13.50 16.70 -6.94
CA ASP A 50 12.67 17.73 -7.56
C ASP A 50 11.45 17.11 -8.24
N ALA A 51 11.56 15.84 -8.65
CA ALA A 51 10.44 15.05 -9.14
C ALA A 51 9.46 14.58 -8.04
N TRP A 52 9.77 14.77 -6.76
CA TRP A 52 8.93 14.28 -5.67
C TRP A 52 7.69 15.14 -5.46
N ARG A 53 6.52 14.50 -5.55
CA ARG A 53 5.22 15.14 -5.35
C ARG A 53 4.64 14.76 -3.99
N ILE A 54 5.40 15.02 -2.92
CA ILE A 54 5.01 14.60 -1.56
C ILE A 54 3.68 15.22 -1.15
N GLY A 55 3.50 16.52 -1.37
CA GLY A 55 2.26 17.22 -1.01
C GLY A 55 1.03 16.62 -1.68
N ASP A 56 1.11 16.34 -2.98
CA ASP A 56 0.00 15.74 -3.72
C ASP A 56 -0.27 14.31 -3.30
N ALA A 57 0.77 13.51 -3.05
CA ALA A 57 0.62 12.16 -2.55
C ALA A 57 -0.05 12.13 -1.17
N LEU A 58 0.34 13.02 -0.26
CA LEU A 58 -0.29 13.13 1.06
C LEU A 58 -1.75 13.59 0.95
N ALA A 59 -2.06 14.56 0.10
CA ALA A 59 -3.44 14.99 -0.15
C ALA A 59 -4.30 13.85 -0.70
N ALA A 60 -3.80 13.12 -1.70
CA ALA A 60 -4.48 11.94 -2.25
C ALA A 60 -4.66 10.83 -1.19
N LEU A 61 -3.68 10.63 -0.30
CA LEU A 61 -3.78 9.67 0.79
C LEU A 61 -4.86 10.08 1.79
N THR A 62 -4.94 11.36 2.16
CA THR A 62 -6.01 11.90 3.02
C THR A 62 -7.38 11.67 2.39
N ASP A 63 -7.54 12.01 1.11
CA ASP A 63 -8.81 11.82 0.40
C ASP A 63 -9.21 10.34 0.32
N ALA A 64 -8.26 9.44 0.07
CA ALA A 64 -8.49 8.00 0.02
C ALA A 64 -8.90 7.46 1.39
N PHE A 65 -8.18 7.85 2.46
CA PHE A 65 -8.51 7.43 3.82
C PHE A 65 -9.88 7.95 4.27
N GLY A 66 -10.24 9.19 3.93
CA GLY A 66 -11.55 9.76 4.24
C GLY A 66 -12.72 8.96 3.62
N LYS A 67 -12.46 8.25 2.51
CA LYS A 67 -13.43 7.37 1.85
C LYS A 67 -13.44 5.94 2.40
N ALA A 68 -12.44 5.55 3.20
CA ALA A 68 -12.33 4.20 3.73
C ALA A 68 -13.34 3.93 4.87
N ALA A 69 -13.68 4.93 5.69
CA ALA A 69 -14.56 4.72 6.85
C ALA A 69 -15.93 4.11 6.48
N PRO A 70 -16.68 4.63 5.50
CA PRO A 70 -17.96 4.00 5.09
C PRO A 70 -17.80 2.58 4.53
N VAL A 71 -16.65 2.26 3.91
CA VAL A 71 -16.37 0.92 3.36
C VAL A 71 -16.08 -0.08 4.49
N LEU A 72 -15.34 0.35 5.51
CA LEU A 72 -15.02 -0.47 6.67
C LEU A 72 -16.25 -0.70 7.56
N GLU A 73 -17.10 0.32 7.71
CA GLU A 73 -18.34 0.23 8.50
C GLU A 73 -19.41 -0.67 7.85
N GLY A 74 -19.42 -0.77 6.52
CA GLY A 74 -20.33 -1.62 5.75
C GLY A 74 -19.78 -3.00 5.39
N TRP A 75 -18.60 -3.37 5.90
CA TRP A 75 -17.94 -4.63 5.54
C TRP A 75 -18.61 -5.81 6.24
N ASN A 76 -19.41 -6.59 5.51
CA ASN A 76 -19.89 -7.90 5.95
C ASN A 76 -18.89 -8.98 5.53
N SER A 77 -18.52 -9.87 6.44
CA SER A 77 -17.72 -11.06 6.16
C SER A 77 -18.44 -11.89 5.10
N HIS A 78 -17.75 -12.29 4.02
CA HIS A 78 -18.36 -13.14 2.98
C HIS A 78 -18.73 -14.53 3.50
N GLU A 79 -18.29 -14.88 4.72
CA GLU A 79 -18.63 -16.10 5.46
C GLU A 79 -20.03 -16.07 6.10
N ASP A 80 -20.68 -14.90 6.23
CA ASP A 80 -21.99 -14.77 6.88
C ASP A 80 -23.19 -15.18 5.97
N LEU A 81 -22.93 -15.63 4.73
CA LEU A 81 -23.95 -15.98 3.75
C LEU A 81 -24.07 -17.48 3.45
N GLU A 82 -23.26 -18.34 4.08
CA GLU A 82 -23.32 -19.81 3.95
C GLU A 82 -23.59 -20.53 5.29
N GLY A 83 -24.50 -19.97 6.11
CA GLY A 83 -25.00 -20.59 7.36
C GLY A 83 -26.49 -20.87 7.32
#